data_AF-U9T902-F1
#
_entry.id   AF-U9T902-F1
#
_cell.length_a   1.000
_cell.length_b   1.000
_cell.length_c   1.000
_cell.angle_alpha   90.00
_cell.angle_beta   90.00
_cell.angle_gamma   90.00
#
_symmetry.space_group_name_H-M   'P 1'
#
loop_
_entity.id
_entity.type
_entity.pdbx_description
1 polymer ?
#
loop_
_entity_poly.entity_id
_entity_poly.type
_entity_poly.pdbx_seq_one_letter_code
_entity_poly.pdbx_strand_id
1 'polypeptide(L)'
;NNIKTTNVKLLIAADELCLGDLCNFIEKYFLENKRLLEQNLVLIQDITTKFSQFKELSRFYKKAIRRDPSLIFKASDFINIKEDTLLYLLE
;
A
#
# COMPACT_ATOMS: atom_id res chain seq x y z
N ASN A 1 -8.61 9.20 11.37
CA ASN A 1 -8.98 8.02 10.57
C ASN A 1 -8.02 7.86 9.40
N ASN A 2 -6.71 7.72 9.68
CA ASN A 2 -5.69 7.59 8.64
C ASN A 2 -5.39 6.09 8.47
N ILE A 3 -4.91 5.68 7.31
CA ILE A 3 -3.98 4.57 7.20
C ILE A 3 -2.73 5.04 7.96
N LYS A 4 -2.78 4.96 9.29
CA LYS A 4 -1.62 5.20 10.14
C LYS A 4 -0.70 4.01 9.96
N THR A 5 0.59 4.21 10.15
CA THR A 5 1.57 3.15 10.36
C THR A 5 1.07 2.07 11.32
N THR A 6 0.22 2.40 12.29
CA THR A 6 -0.45 1.45 13.19
C THR A 6 -1.31 0.41 12.48
N ASN A 7 -2.16 0.77 11.50
CA ASN A 7 -3.04 -0.21 10.84
C ASN A 7 -2.26 -1.12 9.90
N VAL A 8 -1.20 -0.60 9.27
CA VAL A 8 -0.27 -1.40 8.47
C VAL A 8 0.52 -2.36 9.36
N LYS A 9 1.03 -1.88 10.50
CA LYS A 9 1.70 -2.73 11.50
C LYS A 9 0.77 -3.83 12.01
N LEU A 10 -0.52 -3.53 12.18
CA LEU A 10 -1.52 -4.53 12.54
C LEU A 10 -1.70 -5.59 11.43
N LEU A 11 -1.76 -5.18 10.16
CA LEU A 11 -1.84 -6.11 9.04
C LEU A 11 -0.61 -7.03 8.97
N ILE A 12 0.59 -6.48 9.17
CA ILE A 12 1.84 -7.24 9.21
C ILE A 12 1.85 -8.22 10.39
N ALA A 13 1.51 -7.76 11.60
CA ALA A 13 1.46 -8.62 12.78
C ALA A 13 0.40 -9.73 12.66
N ALA A 14 -0.75 -9.43 12.05
CA ALA A 14 -1.78 -10.43 11.79
C ALA A 14 -1.26 -11.53 10.85
N ASP A 15 -0.49 -11.15 9.84
CA ASP A 15 0.15 -12.09 8.92
C ASP A 15 1.23 -12.93 9.60
N GLU A 16 2.12 -12.31 10.38
CA GLU A 16 3.16 -12.99 11.16
C GLU A 16 2.59 -14.02 12.14
N LEU A 17 1.39 -13.77 12.66
CA LEU A 17 0.65 -14.67 13.55
C LEU A 17 -0.27 -15.66 12.81
N CYS A 18 -0.20 -15.72 11.48
CA CYS A 18 -1.02 -16.57 10.62
C CYS A 18 -2.54 -16.35 10.77
N LEU A 19 -2.96 -15.12 11.11
CA LEU A 19 -4.38 -14.74 11.30
C LEU A 19 -5.01 -14.31 9.98
N GLY A 20 -5.16 -15.24 9.03
CA GLY A 20 -5.60 -14.95 7.66
C GLY A 20 -6.94 -14.21 7.54
N ASP A 21 -7.92 -14.52 8.39
CA ASP A 21 -9.22 -13.83 8.39
C ASP A 21 -9.09 -12.36 8.81
N LEU A 22 -8.19 -12.06 9.76
CA LEU A 22 -7.91 -10.70 10.18
C LEU A 22 -7.18 -9.94 9.07
N CYS A 23 -6.22 -10.56 8.38
CA CYS A 23 -5.57 -9.95 7.20
C CYS A 23 -6.60 -9.57 6.14
N ASN A 24 -7.50 -10.51 5.80
CA ASN A 24 -8.57 -10.29 4.83
C ASN A 24 -9.50 -9.14 5.25
N PHE A 25 -9.85 -9.07 6.54
CA PHE A 25 -10.67 -7.99 7.08
C PHE A 25 -9.98 -6.63 6.94
N ILE A 26 -8.70 -6.55 7.33
CA ILE A 26 -7.94 -5.29 7.29
C ILE A 26 -7.72 -4.81 5.84
N GLU A 27 -7.40 -5.72 4.90
CA GLU A 27 -7.27 -5.35 3.48
C GLU A 27 -8.58 -4.79 2.92
N LYS A 28 -9.73 -5.42 3.23
CA LYS A 28 -11.05 -4.90 2.83
C LYS A 28 -11.33 -3.53 3.44
N TYR A 29 -11.06 -3.36 4.74
CA TYR A 29 -11.23 -2.10 5.44
C TYR A 29 -10.41 -0.96 4.80
N PHE A 30 -9.17 -1.23 4.40
CA PHE A 30 -8.37 -0.25 3.66
C PHE A 30 -9.01 0.16 2.32
N LEU A 31 -9.57 -0.80 1.60
CA LEU A 31 -10.18 -0.58 0.29
C LEU A 31 -11.52 0.17 0.34
N GLU A 32 -12.15 0.28 1.50
CA GLU A 32 -13.33 1.15 1.71
C GLU A 32 -13.00 2.63 1.49
N ASN A 33 -11.74 3.04 1.72
CA ASN A 33 -11.28 4.41 1.49
C ASN A 33 -10.13 4.49 0.49
N LYS A 34 -10.46 4.23 -0.78
CA LYS A 34 -9.50 4.30 -1.91
C LYS A 34 -8.78 5.63 -2.02
N ARG A 35 -9.45 6.75 -1.72
CA ARG A 35 -8.82 8.08 -1.76
C ARG A 35 -7.67 8.18 -0.77
N LEU A 36 -7.85 7.62 0.43
CA LEU A 36 -6.80 7.59 1.44
C LEU A 36 -5.64 6.68 1.03
N LEU A 37 -5.92 5.58 0.36
CA LEU A 37 -4.88 4.73 -0.23
C LEU A 37 -4.10 5.45 -1.34
N GLU A 38 -4.79 6.21 -2.22
CA GLU A 38 -4.14 7.01 -3.26
C GLU A 38 -3.23 8.12 -2.67
N GLN A 39 -3.61 8.69 -1.53
CA GLN A 39 -2.78 9.67 -0.82
C GLN A 39 -1.53 9.06 -0.15
N ASN A 40 -1.51 7.74 0.05
CA ASN A 40 -0.41 7.03 0.72
C ASN A 40 0.20 5.95 -0.21
N LEU A 41 0.31 6.24 -1.51
CA LEU A 41 0.72 5.25 -2.50
C LEU A 41 2.14 4.73 -2.30
N VAL A 42 3.05 5.52 -1.73
CA VAL A 42 4.42 5.06 -1.46
C VAL A 42 4.43 3.98 -0.39
N LEU A 43 3.66 4.16 0.68
CA LEU A 43 3.50 3.16 1.73
C LEU A 43 2.88 1.88 1.15
N ILE A 44 1.85 1.99 0.32
CA ILE A 44 1.23 0.82 -0.32
C ILE A 44 2.19 0.12 -1.29
N GLN A 45 2.96 0.88 -2.07
CA GLN A 45 4.02 0.33 -2.92
C GLN A 45 5.02 -0.49 -2.10
N ASP A 46 5.55 0.06 -1.02
CA ASP A 46 6.56 -0.60 -0.17
C ASP A 46 6.02 -1.89 0.44
N ILE A 47 4.81 -1.84 1.04
CA ILE A 47 4.18 -3.02 1.66
C ILE A 47 3.90 -4.10 0.61
N THR A 48 3.29 -3.74 -0.51
CA THR A 48 2.90 -4.74 -1.53
C THR A 48 4.08 -5.31 -2.31
N THR A 49 5.23 -4.63 -2.27
CA THR A 49 6.51 -5.15 -2.79
C THR A 49 7.16 -6.11 -1.80
N LYS A 50 7.13 -5.81 -0.50
CA LYS A 50 7.71 -6.65 0.56
C LYS A 50 6.87 -7.89 0.88
N PHE A 51 5.55 -7.76 0.84
CA PHE A 51 4.60 -8.74 1.35
C PHE A 51 3.65 -9.19 0.24
N SER A 52 4.04 -10.25 -0.46
CA SER A 52 3.30 -10.80 -1.62
C SER A 52 1.91 -11.36 -1.30
N GLN A 53 1.64 -11.64 -0.02
CA GLN A 53 0.38 -12.17 0.49
C GLN A 53 -0.78 -11.15 0.44
N PHE A 54 -0.48 -9.84 0.47
CA PHE A 54 -1.51 -8.79 0.47
C PHE A 54 -2.02 -8.51 -0.95
N LYS A 55 -2.76 -9.48 -1.49
CA LYS A 55 -3.15 -9.55 -2.91
C LYS A 55 -4.13 -8.44 -3.32
N GLU A 56 -5.03 -8.03 -2.42
CA GLU A 56 -6.04 -7.02 -2.75
C GLU A 56 -5.40 -5.63 -2.81
N LEU A 57 -4.52 -5.31 -1.85
CA LEU A 57 -3.70 -4.10 -1.87
C LEU A 57 -2.76 -4.07 -3.08
N SER A 58 -2.09 -5.19 -3.39
CA SER A 58 -1.22 -5.28 -4.57
C SER A 58 -2.00 -5.02 -5.87
N ARG A 59 -3.21 -5.57 -5.99
CA ARG A 59 -4.07 -5.33 -7.15
C ARG A 59 -4.53 -3.88 -7.21
N PHE A 60 -4.86 -3.27 -6.07
CA PHE A 60 -5.19 -1.85 -6.00
C PHE A 60 -4.03 -0.98 -6.50
N TYR A 61 -2.82 -1.19 -5.97
CA TYR A 61 -1.62 -0.44 -6.37
C TYR A 61 -1.35 -0.56 -7.87
N LYS A 62 -1.32 -1.79 -8.40
CA LYS A 62 -1.10 -2.04 -9.83
C LYS A 62 -2.16 -1.37 -10.70
N LYS A 63 -3.43 -1.36 -10.28
CA LYS A 63 -4.50 -0.66 -11.00
C LYS A 63 -4.31 0.86 -10.98
N ALA A 64 -3.90 1.43 -9.84
CA ALA A 64 -3.65 2.86 -9.70
C ALA A 64 -2.51 3.33 -10.60
N ILE A 65 -1.34 2.67 -10.53
CA ILE A 65 -0.17 3.03 -11.34
C ILE A 65 -0.39 2.76 -12.82
N ARG A 66 -1.07 1.67 -13.21
CA ARG A 66 -1.42 1.43 -14.61
C ARG A 66 -2.38 2.50 -15.16
N ARG A 67 -3.24 3.06 -14.32
CA ARG A 67 -4.19 4.12 -14.72
C ARG A 67 -3.46 5.44 -14.91
N ASP A 68 -2.65 5.84 -13.93
CA ASP A 68 -1.86 7.06 -13.97
C ASP A 68 -0.64 6.89 -13.07
N PRO A 69 0.56 6.65 -13.66
CA PRO A 69 1.80 6.54 -12.89
C PRO A 69 2.12 7.82 -12.11
N SER A 70 1.63 8.98 -12.54
CA SER A 70 1.92 10.25 -11.86
C SER A 70 1.31 10.37 -10.47
N LEU A 71 0.37 9.49 -10.12
CA LEU A 71 -0.26 9.47 -8.81
C LEU A 71 0.73 9.25 -7.67
N ILE A 72 1.79 8.45 -7.89
CA ILE A 72 2.79 8.21 -6.85
C ILE A 72 3.61 9.46 -6.53
N PHE A 73 3.93 10.28 -7.55
CA PHE A 73 4.63 11.55 -7.37
C PHE A 73 3.75 12.63 -6.69
N LYS A 74 2.43 12.48 -6.80
CA LYS A 74 1.43 13.37 -6.17
C LYS A 74 0.96 12.88 -4.80
N ALA A 75 1.43 11.71 -4.35
CA ALA A 75 1.04 11.14 -3.07
C ALA A 75 1.54 12.02 -1.91
N SER A 76 0.76 12.10 -0.84
CA SER A 76 1.12 12.90 0.33
C SER A 76 2.34 12.33 1.06
N ASP A 77 2.60 11.03 0.91
CA ASP A 77 3.74 10.33 1.48
C ASP A 77 4.94 10.21 0.52
N PHE A 78 4.94 10.95 -0.61
CA PHE A 78 6.01 10.87 -1.62
C PHE A 78 7.42 11.06 -1.05
N ILE A 79 7.58 11.95 -0.06
CA ILE A 79 8.84 12.17 0.67
C ILE A 79 9.45 10.87 1.24
N ASN A 80 8.65 9.84 1.49
CA ASN A 80 9.13 8.56 2.03
C ASN A 80 9.53 7.54 0.95
N ILE A 81 9.55 7.92 -0.33
CA ILE A 81 9.89 7.00 -1.42
C ILE A 81 11.34 6.54 -1.29
N LYS A 82 11.56 5.25 -1.50
CA LYS A 82 12.91 4.68 -1.54
C LYS A 82 13.60 5.04 -2.85
N GLU A 83 14.92 5.21 -2.79
CA GLU A 83 15.75 5.52 -3.96
C GLU A 83 15.55 4.51 -5.10
N ASP A 84 15.65 3.21 -4.82
CA ASP A 84 15.43 2.16 -5.83
C ASP A 84 14.04 2.24 -6.48
N THR A 85 13.00 2.51 -5.69
CA THR A 85 11.64 2.69 -6.21
C THR A 85 11.58 3.93 -7.10
N LEU A 86 12.20 5.03 -6.69
CA LEU A 86 12.20 6.27 -7.45
C LEU A 86 12.93 6.10 -8.78
N LEU A 87 14.11 5.48 -8.78
CA LEU A 87 14.88 5.18 -9.99
C LEU A 87 14.08 4.32 -10.96
N TYR A 88 13.45 3.24 -10.47
CA TYR A 88 12.59 2.37 -11.28
C TYR A 88 11.41 3.10 -11.95
N LEU A 89 10.91 4.19 -11.35
CA LEU A 89 9.79 4.96 -11.90
C LEU A 89 10.23 6.04 -12.89
N LEU A 90 11.51 6.38 -12.94
CA LEU A 90 12.08 7.41 -13.80
C LEU A 90 12.77 6.84 -15.05
N GLU A 91 13.10 5.55 -15.03
CA GLU A 91 13.59 4.77 -16.18
C GLU A 91 12.45 4.36 -17.13
#